data_AF-A0A316Q9G1-F1
#
_entry.id   AF-A0A316Q9G1-F1
#
_cell.length_a   1.000
_cell.length_b   1.000
_cell.length_c   1.000
_cell.angle_alpha   90.00
_cell.angle_beta   90.00
_cell.angle_gamma   90.00
#
_symmetry.space_group_name_H-M   'P 1'
#
loop_
_entity.id
_entity.type
_entity.pdbx_description
1 polymer ?
#
loop_
_entity_poly.entity_id
_entity_poly.type
_entity_poly.pdbx_seq_one_letter_code
_entity_poly.pdbx_strand_id
1 'polypeptide(L)'
;MGKIYTRFKELKKQSPKDWFMDKIGLVKFEDDNKKYEIYFTRKRANRYSIIHCKNNTIEWEQFPVLPRIAGRRYGIREPIIKLAPSKDCIRIFVIMGKPNSIIGLDEGIFRSIHKYDENYINVMSESRFKEL
;
A
#
# COMPACT_ATOMS: atom_id res chain seq x y z
N MET A 1 -4.48 13.70 13.78
CA MET A 1 -4.57 13.20 12.39
C MET A 1 -3.53 13.97 11.61
N GLY A 2 -2.58 13.29 10.98
CA GLY A 2 -1.40 13.95 10.42
C GLY A 2 -1.69 14.83 9.19
N LYS A 3 -0.81 15.81 8.97
CA LYS A 3 -0.90 16.80 7.89
C LYS A 3 -0.86 16.13 6.51
N ILE A 4 0.05 15.17 6.33
CA ILE A 4 0.24 14.40 5.10
C ILE A 4 -1.03 13.60 4.75
N TYR A 5 -1.62 12.91 5.73
CA TYR A 5 -2.87 12.15 5.52
C TYR A 5 -4.03 13.05 5.07
N THR A 6 -4.15 14.24 5.68
CA THR A 6 -5.22 15.19 5.35
C THR A 6 -5.11 15.63 3.89
N ARG A 7 -3.90 15.99 3.44
CA ARG A 7 -3.64 16.39 2.05
C ARG A 7 -3.89 15.25 1.07
N PHE A 8 -3.42 14.05 1.39
CA PHE A 8 -3.71 12.84 0.63
C PHE A 8 -5.21 12.62 0.46
N LYS A 9 -6.00 12.74 1.53
CA LYS A 9 -7.44 12.46 1.52
C LYS A 9 -8.19 13.41 0.59
N GLU A 10 -7.79 14.67 0.52
CA GLU A 10 -8.36 15.66 -0.40
C GLU A 10 -8.06 15.29 -1.86
N LEU A 11 -6.78 15.09 -2.18
CA LEU A 11 -6.32 14.81 -3.54
C LEU A 11 -6.79 13.46 -4.06
N LYS A 12 -6.90 12.46 -3.18
CA LYS A 12 -7.44 11.14 -3.53
C LYS A 12 -8.86 11.22 -4.11
N LYS A 13 -9.70 12.15 -3.66
CA LYS A 13 -11.07 12.33 -4.20
C LYS A 13 -11.05 12.78 -5.66
N GLN A 14 -9.99 13.46 -6.07
CA GLN A 14 -9.79 14.00 -7.41
C GLN A 14 -9.00 13.03 -8.31
N SER A 15 -8.45 11.94 -7.73
CA SER A 15 -7.64 10.97 -8.46
C SER A 15 -8.50 10.28 -9.53
N PRO A 16 -8.12 10.37 -10.82
CA PRO A 16 -8.86 9.75 -11.91
C PRO A 16 -9.04 8.25 -11.67
N LYS A 17 -10.20 7.71 -12.05
CA LYS A 17 -10.37 6.26 -12.20
C LYS A 17 -9.84 5.86 -13.58
N ASP A 18 -8.53 5.90 -13.76
CA ASP A 18 -7.91 5.35 -14.96
C ASP A 18 -8.00 3.83 -14.96
N TRP A 19 -8.52 3.28 -16.05
CA TRP A 19 -8.73 1.86 -16.29
C TRP A 19 -7.41 1.05 -16.31
N PHE A 20 -6.28 1.69 -16.61
CA PHE A 20 -4.95 1.06 -16.52
C PHE A 20 -4.49 0.78 -15.08
N MET A 21 -5.11 1.42 -14.09
CA MET A 21 -4.73 1.38 -12.67
C MET A 21 -5.92 0.91 -11.82
N ASP A 22 -6.64 -0.11 -12.28
CA ASP A 22 -7.85 -0.63 -11.62
C ASP A 22 -7.61 -1.11 -10.19
N LYS A 23 -6.38 -1.51 -9.85
CA LYS A 23 -6.03 -2.02 -8.51
C LYS A 23 -5.41 -0.95 -7.60
N ILE A 24 -4.75 0.07 -8.15
CA ILE A 24 -3.96 1.06 -7.42
C ILE A 24 -4.37 2.48 -7.80
N GLY A 25 -4.42 3.39 -6.84
CA GLY A 25 -4.42 4.83 -7.12
C GLY A 25 -3.06 5.45 -6.78
N LEU A 26 -2.79 6.59 -7.39
CA LEU A 26 -1.59 7.38 -7.15
C LEU A 26 -1.99 8.83 -6.90
N VAL A 27 -1.41 9.42 -5.86
CA VAL A 27 -1.51 10.84 -5.55
C VAL A 27 -0.08 11.37 -5.40
N LYS A 28 0.22 12.47 -6.09
CA LYS A 28 1.51 13.16 -5.99
C LYS A 28 1.27 14.59 -5.49
N PHE A 29 2.07 15.03 -4.53
CA PHE A 29 2.04 16.41 -4.05
C PHE A 29 3.36 16.78 -3.37
N GLU A 30 3.52 18.07 -3.11
CA GLU A 30 4.63 18.62 -2.33
C GLU A 30 4.09 19.20 -1.02
N ASP A 31 4.78 18.93 0.08
CA ASP A 31 4.52 19.52 1.40
C ASP A 31 5.86 19.75 2.11
N ASP A 32 6.06 20.94 2.67
CA ASP A 32 7.29 21.32 3.38
C ASP A 32 8.60 21.02 2.59
N ASN A 33 8.64 21.43 1.31
CA ASN A 33 9.74 21.18 0.36
C ASN A 33 10.06 19.70 0.10
N LYS A 34 9.15 18.77 0.47
CA LYS A 34 9.28 17.34 0.21
C LYS A 34 8.23 16.89 -0.79
N LYS A 35 8.68 16.14 -1.80
CA LYS A 35 7.80 15.53 -2.80
C LYS A 35 7.33 14.17 -2.31
N TYR A 36 6.02 13.94 -2.33
CA TYR A 36 5.39 12.68 -1.94
C TYR A 36 4.78 11.98 -3.16
N GLU A 37 5.03 10.68 -3.26
CA GLU A 37 4.30 9.77 -4.13
C GLU A 37 3.59 8.72 -3.28
N ILE A 38 2.26 8.87 -3.18
CA ILE A 38 1.43 7.99 -2.36
C ILE A 38 0.63 7.06 -3.27
N TYR A 39 1.03 5.80 -3.26
CA TYR A 39 0.30 4.71 -3.87
C TYR A 39 -0.73 4.19 -2.87
N PHE A 40 -1.92 3.81 -3.33
CA PHE A 40 -2.92 3.21 -2.46
C PHE A 40 -3.76 2.16 -3.15
N THR A 41 -4.21 1.15 -2.41
CA THR A 41 -5.07 0.11 -2.98
C THR A 41 -6.48 0.65 -3.23
N ARG A 42 -7.07 0.42 -4.41
CA ARG A 42 -8.48 0.78 -4.65
C ARG A 42 -9.43 -0.19 -3.94
N LYS A 43 -9.08 -1.47 -3.93
CA LYS A 43 -9.74 -2.51 -3.14
C LYS A 43 -9.42 -2.33 -1.65
N ARG A 44 -10.43 -2.51 -0.79
CA ARG A 44 -10.25 -2.49 0.66
C ARG A 44 -9.84 -3.87 1.17
N ALA A 45 -8.75 -3.92 1.91
CA ALA A 45 -8.24 -5.10 2.59
C ALA A 45 -9.11 -5.44 3.79
N ASN A 46 -9.25 -6.74 4.04
CA ASN A 46 -9.97 -7.28 5.18
C ASN A 46 -9.15 -8.39 5.86
N ARG A 47 -9.74 -9.04 6.87
CA ARG A 47 -9.11 -10.12 7.64
C ARG A 47 -8.72 -11.36 6.82
N TYR A 48 -9.09 -11.43 5.55
CA TYR A 48 -8.73 -12.51 4.62
C TYR A 48 -7.70 -12.07 3.59
N SER A 49 -7.19 -10.83 3.68
CA SER A 49 -6.17 -10.29 2.77
C SER A 49 -4.80 -10.36 3.44
N ILE A 50 -3.79 -10.88 2.74
CA ILE A 50 -2.38 -10.74 3.10
C ILE A 50 -1.69 -9.94 2.01
N ILE A 51 -0.85 -8.98 2.40
CA ILE A 51 -0.02 -8.22 1.47
C ILE A 51 1.40 -8.74 1.54
N HIS A 52 1.97 -9.11 0.41
CA HIS A 52 3.34 -9.59 0.31
C HIS A 52 4.21 -8.55 -0.38
N CYS A 53 5.30 -8.16 0.26
CA CYS A 53 6.32 -7.25 -0.26
C CYS A 53 7.56 -8.09 -0.62
N LYS A 54 7.77 -8.39 -1.90
CA LYS A 54 8.89 -9.26 -2.33
C LYS A 54 9.41 -8.87 -3.71
N ASN A 55 10.73 -8.90 -3.90
CA ASN A 55 11.38 -8.65 -5.20
C ASN A 55 10.91 -7.33 -5.86
N ASN A 56 10.77 -6.27 -5.06
CA ASN A 56 10.29 -4.96 -5.49
C ASN A 56 8.84 -4.95 -6.01
N THR A 57 8.10 -6.03 -5.76
CA THR A 57 6.68 -6.18 -6.12
C THR A 57 5.85 -6.25 -4.85
N ILE A 58 4.67 -5.64 -4.90
CA ILE A 58 3.61 -5.83 -3.90
C ILE A 58 2.56 -6.74 -4.51
N GLU A 59 2.29 -7.85 -3.83
CA GLU A 59 1.28 -8.85 -4.21
C GLU A 59 0.15 -8.89 -3.18
N TRP A 60 -1.08 -9.08 -3.67
CA TRP A 60 -2.26 -9.30 -2.84
C TRP A 60 -2.55 -10.80 -2.80
N GLU A 61 -2.63 -11.38 -1.61
CA GLU A 61 -3.19 -12.71 -1.40
C GLU A 61 -4.58 -12.61 -0.79
N GLN A 62 -5.59 -13.20 -1.45
CA GLN A 62 -6.95 -13.25 -0.93
C GLN A 62 -7.32 -14.68 -0.54
N PHE A 63 -7.48 -14.92 0.76
CA PHE A 63 -8.05 -16.18 1.24
C PHE A 63 -9.54 -16.27 0.91
N PRO A 64 -10.04 -17.49 0.65
CA PRO A 64 -11.47 -17.74 0.58
C PRO A 64 -12.13 -17.44 1.94
N VAL A 65 -13.34 -16.89 1.91
CA VAL A 65 -14.11 -16.58 3.13
C VAL A 65 -14.42 -17.85 3.93
N LEU A 66 -14.59 -18.98 3.24
CA LEU A 66 -14.84 -20.31 3.81
C LEU A 66 -13.75 -21.30 3.36
N PRO A 67 -12.56 -21.28 3.98
CA PRO A 67 -11.43 -22.11 3.56
C PRO A 67 -11.70 -23.62 3.66
N ARG A 68 -12.54 -24.04 4.61
CA ARG A 68 -12.96 -25.45 4.75
C ARG A 68 -13.78 -25.96 3.56
N ILE A 69 -14.59 -25.10 2.94
CA ILE A 69 -15.42 -25.47 1.79
C ILE A 69 -14.61 -25.36 0.49
N ALA A 70 -13.73 -24.37 0.40
CA ALA A 70 -12.93 -24.13 -0.79
C ALA A 70 -11.82 -25.16 -1.02
N GLY A 71 -11.52 -26.02 -0.04
CA GLY A 71 -10.43 -27.02 -0.12
C GLY A 71 -9.03 -26.42 -0.30
N ARG A 72 -8.89 -25.09 -0.24
CA ARG A 72 -7.65 -24.36 -0.51
C ARG A 72 -7.00 -23.91 0.80
N ARG A 73 -5.76 -24.35 1.01
CA ARG A 73 -4.91 -23.90 2.13
C ARG A 73 -4.30 -22.52 1.91
N TYR A 74 -4.28 -22.03 0.66
CA TYR A 74 -3.67 -20.76 0.25
C TYR A 74 -4.65 -19.88 -0.52
N GLY A 75 -4.48 -18.57 -0.41
CA GLY A 75 -5.25 -17.59 -1.18
C GLY A 75 -4.77 -17.49 -2.63
N ILE A 76 -5.57 -16.84 -3.47
CA ILE A 76 -5.12 -16.45 -4.82
C ILE A 76 -4.18 -15.27 -4.65
N ARG A 77 -2.95 -15.40 -5.16
CA ARG A 77 -1.95 -14.33 -5.20
C ARG A 77 -2.02 -13.59 -6.53
N GLU A 78 -2.09 -12.28 -6.47
CA GLU A 78 -2.06 -11.40 -7.63
C GLU A 78 -1.04 -10.28 -7.43
N PRO A 79 -0.12 -10.04 -8.38
CA PRO A 79 0.72 -8.85 -8.34
C PRO A 79 -0.15 -7.60 -8.51
N ILE A 80 0.11 -6.59 -7.70
CA ILE A 80 -0.64 -5.33 -7.73
C ILE A 80 0.20 -4.22 -8.35
N ILE A 81 1.47 -4.13 -7.95
CA ILE A 81 2.40 -3.13 -8.48
C ILE A 81 3.85 -3.58 -8.31
N LYS A 82 4.69 -3.22 -9.28
CA LYS A 82 6.14 -3.29 -9.15
C LYS A 82 6.69 -1.87 -9.02
N LEU A 83 7.52 -1.65 -8.02
CA LEU A 83 8.07 -0.33 -7.70
C LEU A 83 9.59 -0.38 -7.76
N ALA A 84 10.23 0.74 -8.07
CA ALA A 84 11.67 0.90 -7.92
C ALA A 84 11.95 1.82 -6.73
N PRO A 85 13.17 1.83 -6.17
CA PRO A 85 13.63 2.92 -5.31
C PRO A 85 13.51 4.27 -6.04
N SER A 86 13.31 5.35 -5.29
CA SER A 86 13.41 6.72 -5.78
C SER A 86 14.18 7.55 -4.76
N LYS A 87 15.03 8.46 -5.25
CA LYS A 87 15.70 9.45 -4.42
C LYS A 87 15.05 10.83 -4.51
N ASP A 88 14.13 11.03 -5.45
CA ASP A 88 13.55 12.34 -5.76
C ASP A 88 12.26 12.61 -4.97
N CYS A 89 11.69 11.57 -4.36
CA CYS A 89 10.41 11.66 -3.65
C CYS A 89 10.28 10.58 -2.58
N ILE A 90 9.57 10.94 -1.52
CA ILE A 90 9.17 10.02 -0.46
C ILE A 90 8.04 9.16 -0.98
N ARG A 91 8.22 7.84 -0.93
CA ARG A 91 7.22 6.86 -1.38
C ARG A 91 6.50 6.21 -0.22
N ILE A 92 5.18 6.28 -0.24
CA ILE A 92 4.31 5.62 0.72
C ILE A 92 3.32 4.73 -0.04
N PHE A 93 3.22 3.47 0.37
CA PHE A 93 2.21 2.55 -0.12
C PHE A 93 1.16 2.30 0.97
N VAL A 94 -0.05 2.78 0.73
CA VAL A 94 -1.16 2.75 1.68
C VAL A 94 -2.13 1.64 1.32
N ILE A 95 -2.23 0.64 2.18
CA ILE A 95 -3.22 -0.43 2.07
C ILE A 95 -4.53 0.08 2.66
N MET A 96 -5.53 0.29 1.79
CA MET A 96 -6.85 0.73 2.23
C MET A 96 -7.54 -0.39 3.01
N GLY A 97 -8.12 -0.10 4.17
CA GLY A 97 -8.69 -1.12 5.05
C GLY A 97 -7.66 -1.75 5.99
N LYS A 98 -7.96 -2.95 6.51
CA LYS A 98 -7.12 -3.65 7.48
C LYS A 98 -6.84 -5.08 6.98
N PRO A 99 -5.65 -5.33 6.40
CA PRO A 99 -5.25 -6.69 6.04
C PRO A 99 -5.06 -7.54 7.30
N ASN A 100 -5.06 -8.86 7.12
CA ASN A 100 -4.67 -9.80 8.17
C ASN A 100 -3.20 -9.64 8.54
N SER A 101 -2.34 -9.53 7.52
CA SER A 101 -0.90 -9.37 7.69
C SER A 101 -0.27 -8.66 6.49
N ILE A 102 0.89 -8.05 6.73
CA ILE A 102 1.79 -7.51 5.71
C ILE A 102 3.14 -8.20 5.93
N ILE A 103 3.61 -8.94 4.93
CA ILE A 103 4.79 -9.82 5.01
C ILE A 103 5.88 -9.29 4.08
N GLY A 104 7.15 -9.49 4.43
CA GLY A 104 8.30 -9.01 3.65
C GLY A 104 8.57 -7.52 3.85
N LEU A 105 8.06 -6.94 4.94
CA LEU A 105 8.47 -5.61 5.38
C LEU A 105 9.89 -5.67 5.94
N ASP A 106 10.63 -4.59 5.73
CA ASP A 106 12.03 -4.44 6.09
C ASP A 106 13.01 -5.34 5.30
N GLU A 107 12.51 -6.03 4.28
CA GLU A 107 13.30 -6.75 3.28
C GLU A 107 13.45 -5.91 2.01
N GLY A 108 14.67 -5.82 1.49
CA GLY A 108 14.96 -5.06 0.27
C GLY A 108 14.56 -3.59 0.37
N ILE A 109 13.64 -3.14 -0.50
CA ILE A 109 13.28 -1.72 -0.67
C ILE A 109 12.04 -1.29 0.13
N PHE A 110 11.41 -2.20 0.87
CA PHE A 110 10.17 -1.92 1.62
C PHE A 110 10.46 -1.72 3.10
N ARG A 111 9.84 -0.72 3.72
CA ARG A 111 9.97 -0.44 5.16
C ARG A 111 8.62 -0.43 5.84
N SER A 112 8.59 -0.96 7.05
CA SER A 112 7.46 -0.81 7.95
C SER A 112 7.38 0.62 8.51
N ILE A 113 6.21 1.03 8.97
CA ILE A 113 6.03 2.37 9.58
C ILE A 113 6.91 2.59 10.82
N HIS A 114 7.26 1.54 11.57
CA HIS A 114 8.13 1.65 12.74
C HIS A 114 9.59 1.95 12.38
N LYS A 115 9.98 1.73 11.13
CA LYS A 115 11.30 2.03 10.57
C LYS A 115 11.15 2.96 9.37
N TYR A 116 10.29 3.96 9.51
CA TYR A 116 10.03 4.95 8.46
C TYR A 116 11.35 5.51 7.93
N ASP A 117 11.54 5.45 6.62
CA ASP A 117 12.76 5.92 5.94
C ASP A 117 12.38 6.52 4.58
N GLU A 118 12.80 7.77 4.37
CA GLU A 118 12.48 8.55 3.17
C GLU A 118 13.12 7.99 1.90
N ASN A 119 14.17 7.16 2.02
CA ASN A 119 14.86 6.52 0.90
C ASN A 119 14.24 5.18 0.49
N TYR A 120 13.21 4.72 1.21
CA TYR A 120 12.56 3.44 1.00
C TYR A 120 11.07 3.63 0.72
N ILE A 121 10.42 2.53 0.32
CA ILE A 121 8.97 2.50 0.13
C ILE A 121 8.33 2.12 1.47
N ASN A 122 7.70 3.09 2.10
CA ASN A 122 7.05 2.91 3.39
C ASN A 122 5.66 2.29 3.19
N VAL A 123 5.48 1.04 3.62
CA VAL A 123 4.25 0.27 3.42
C VAL A 123 3.46 0.20 4.73
N MET A 124 2.18 0.59 4.69
CA MET A 124 1.36 0.65 5.90
C MET A 124 -0.14 0.57 5.60
N SER A 125 -0.94 0.24 6.61
CA SER A 125 -2.40 0.34 6.51
C SER A 125 -2.87 1.79 6.57
N GLU A 126 -4.07 2.07 6.05
CA GLU A 126 -4.70 3.38 6.14
C GLU A 126 -4.80 3.88 7.59
N SER A 127 -5.09 2.99 8.54
CA SER A 127 -5.17 3.36 9.97
C SER A 127 -3.84 3.90 10.48
N ARG A 128 -2.73 3.26 10.13
CA ARG A 128 -1.38 3.69 10.50
C ARG A 128 -0.97 4.96 9.78
N PHE A 129 -1.35 5.09 8.51
CA PHE A 129 -1.09 6.31 7.75
C PHE A 129 -1.80 7.56 8.31
N LYS A 130 -2.92 7.41 9.02
CA LYS A 130 -3.57 8.54 9.73
C LYS A 130 -2.79 9.08 10.92
N GLU A 131 -1.93 8.23 11.50
CA GLU A 131 -1.11 8.51 12.68
C GLU A 131 0.21 9.21 12.31
N LEU A 132 0.65 9.07 11.05
CA LEU A 132 1.78 9.77 10.45
C LEU A 132 1.39 11.22 10.09
#